data_AF-A0A9E2E6M6-F1
#
_entry.id   AF-A0A9E2E6M6-F1
#
_cell.length_a   1.000
_cell.length_b   1.000
_cell.length_c   1.000
_cell.angle_alpha   90.00
_cell.angle_beta   90.00
_cell.angle_gamma   90.00
#
_symmetry.space_group_name_H-M   'P 1'
#
loop_
_entity.id
_entity.type
_entity.pdbx_description
1 polymer ?
#
loop_
_entity_poly.entity_id
_entity_poly.type
_entity_poly.pdbx_seq_one_letter_code
_entity_poly.pdbx_strand_id
1 'polypeptide(L)'
;MPSKLHDALDMDLYPDAKDTAIRIVDEFATSLVLEAKSLAYQEKADVILSSHIEDANELIRTKRKDAISKQVSQIIGGAFFGAFIQGFVTELSNGNALLIGIYVALGFVGVGLFTWGLWK
;
A
#
# COMPACT_ATOMS: atom_id res chain seq x y z
N MET A 1 9.02 -23.09 -19.45
CA MET A 1 7.82 -23.41 -18.65
C MET A 1 6.57 -22.67 -19.17
N PRO A 2 6.06 -22.96 -20.39
CA PRO A 2 4.85 -22.30 -20.91
C PRO A 2 3.52 -23.04 -20.59
N SER A 3 3.55 -24.28 -20.08
CA SER A 3 2.33 -25.09 -19.90
C SER A 3 1.38 -24.58 -18.81
N LYS A 4 1.91 -24.09 -17.68
CA LYS A 4 1.10 -23.65 -16.54
C LYS A 4 0.26 -22.39 -16.81
N LEU A 5 0.62 -21.59 -17.82
CA LEU A 5 -0.11 -20.37 -18.17
C LEU A 5 -1.37 -20.69 -18.99
N HIS A 6 -1.29 -21.70 -19.87
CA HIS A 6 -2.45 -22.20 -20.61
C HIS A 6 -3.46 -22.86 -19.68
N ASP A 7 -2.99 -23.69 -18.73
CA ASP A 7 -3.86 -24.33 -17.75
C ASP A 7 -4.57 -23.32 -16.82
N ALA A 8 -3.95 -22.17 -16.56
CA ALA A 8 -4.54 -21.10 -15.75
C ALA A 8 -5.58 -20.26 -16.52
N LEU A 9 -5.49 -20.20 -17.85
CA LEU A 9 -6.45 -19.49 -18.71
C LEU A 9 -7.73 -20.30 -18.94
N ASP A 10 -7.64 -21.64 -18.90
CA ASP A 10 -8.77 -22.56 -19.02
C ASP A 10 -9.46 -22.89 -17.68
N MET A 11 -9.06 -22.24 -16.58
CA MET A 11 -9.80 -22.38 -15.32
C MET A 11 -11.16 -21.70 -15.43
N ASP A 12 -12.21 -22.49 -15.38
CA ASP A 12 -13.57 -21.98 -15.26
C ASP A 12 -13.70 -21.10 -14.01
N LEU A 13 -14.15 -19.86 -14.24
CA LEU A 13 -14.52 -18.96 -13.17
C LEU A 13 -15.78 -19.49 -12.50
N TYR A 14 -15.70 -19.75 -11.19
CA TYR A 14 -16.89 -19.91 -10.38
C TYR A 14 -17.84 -18.73 -10.60
N PRO A 15 -19.18 -18.92 -10.66
CA PRO A 15 -20.13 -17.86 -10.94
C PRO A 15 -19.92 -16.59 -10.09
N ASP A 16 -19.71 -16.76 -8.78
CA ASP A 16 -19.44 -15.66 -7.85
C ASP A 16 -18.15 -14.90 -8.17
N ALA A 17 -17.13 -15.60 -8.66
CA ALA A 17 -15.86 -15.00 -9.07
C ALA A 17 -16.03 -14.19 -10.37
N LYS A 18 -16.88 -14.67 -11.29
CA LYS A 18 -17.22 -13.95 -12.52
C LYS A 18 -17.97 -12.65 -12.21
N ASP A 19 -18.98 -12.69 -11.35
CA ASP A 19 -19.74 -11.50 -10.95
C ASP A 19 -18.85 -10.50 -10.22
N THR A 20 -17.96 -11.00 -9.35
CA THR A 20 -16.95 -10.18 -8.68
C THR A 20 -16.00 -9.53 -9.67
N ALA A 21 -15.51 -10.27 -10.68
CA ALA A 21 -14.60 -9.74 -11.69
C ALA A 21 -15.27 -8.63 -12.52
N ILE A 22 -16.51 -8.85 -12.96
CA ILE A 22 -17.28 -7.84 -13.71
C ILE A 22 -17.43 -6.56 -12.89
N ARG A 23 -17.84 -6.68 -11.62
CA ARG A 23 -18.00 -5.52 -10.73
C ARG A 23 -16.67 -4.76 -10.54
N ILE A 24 -15.57 -5.46 -10.33
CA ILE A 24 -14.25 -4.83 -10.17
C ILE A 24 -13.81 -4.11 -11.46
N VAL A 25 -14.07 -4.70 -12.64
CA VAL A 25 -13.76 -4.07 -13.92
C VAL A 25 -14.58 -2.79 -14.11
N ASP A 26 -15.86 -2.81 -13.74
CA ASP A 26 -16.75 -1.64 -13.85
C ASP A 26 -16.35 -0.51 -12.89
N GLU A 27 -16.04 -0.85 -11.63
CA GLU A 27 -15.49 0.08 -10.64
C GLU A 27 -14.16 0.69 -11.12
N PHE A 28 -13.28 -0.13 -11.70
CA PHE A 28 -12.01 0.34 -12.25
C PHE A 28 -12.22 1.26 -13.45
N ALA A 29 -13.08 0.90 -14.40
CA ALA A 29 -13.38 1.72 -15.57
C ALA A 29 -13.95 3.09 -15.17
N THR A 30 -14.87 3.10 -14.20
CA THR A 30 -15.45 4.32 -13.63
C THR A 30 -14.36 5.19 -13.01
N SER A 31 -13.49 4.61 -12.19
CA SER A 31 -12.39 5.33 -11.53
C SER A 31 -11.40 5.91 -12.54
N LEU A 32 -11.05 5.12 -13.56
CA LEU A 32 -10.14 5.52 -14.63
C LEU A 32 -10.67 6.72 -15.42
N VAL A 33 -11.94 6.67 -15.82
CA VAL A 33 -12.57 7.78 -16.55
C VAL A 33 -12.69 9.03 -15.68
N LEU A 34 -13.01 8.88 -14.40
CA LEU A 34 -13.12 10.01 -13.48
C LEU A 34 -11.76 10.71 -13.28
N GLU A 35 -10.70 9.94 -13.05
CA GLU A 35 -9.36 10.49 -12.87
C GLU A 35 -8.84 11.13 -14.16
N ALA A 36 -9.08 10.51 -15.32
CA ALA A 36 -8.72 11.09 -16.62
C ALA A 36 -9.45 12.41 -16.90
N LYS A 37 -10.73 12.52 -16.51
CA LYS A 37 -11.49 13.78 -16.55
C LYS A 37 -10.90 14.84 -15.63
N SER A 38 -10.48 14.44 -14.43
CA SER A 38 -9.83 15.34 -13.47
C SER A 38 -8.53 15.90 -14.04
N LEU A 39 -7.68 15.05 -14.64
CA LEU A 39 -6.44 15.46 -15.29
C LEU A 39 -6.70 16.41 -16.46
N ALA A 40 -7.61 16.05 -17.38
CA ALA A 40 -8.00 16.91 -18.48
C ALA A 40 -8.50 18.29 -18.00
N TYR A 41 -9.29 18.31 -16.92
CA TYR A 41 -9.78 19.56 -16.32
C TYR A 41 -8.65 20.40 -15.71
N GLN A 42 -7.69 19.78 -15.03
CA GLN A 42 -6.52 20.47 -14.46
C GLN A 42 -5.65 21.10 -15.55
N GLU A 43 -5.51 20.43 -16.69
CA GLU A 43 -4.78 20.94 -17.85
C GLU A 43 -5.59 21.93 -18.71
N LYS A 44 -6.86 22.18 -18.34
CA LYS A 44 -7.81 22.99 -19.10
C LYS A 44 -7.99 22.48 -20.54
N ALA A 45 -7.92 21.17 -20.74
CA ALA A 45 -8.17 20.53 -22.01
C ALA A 45 -9.69 20.46 -22.29
N ASP A 46 -10.10 20.80 -23.51
CA ASP A 46 -11.50 20.74 -23.93
C ASP A 46 -12.00 19.30 -24.17
N VAL A 47 -11.07 18.37 -24.38
CA VAL A 47 -11.36 16.96 -24.66
C VAL A 47 -10.42 16.04 -23.88
N ILE A 48 -10.89 14.84 -23.57
CA ILE A 48 -10.08 13.80 -22.94
C ILE A 48 -9.25 13.13 -24.03
N LEU A 49 -7.93 13.28 -23.95
CA LEU A 49 -6.97 12.61 -24.82
C LEU A 49 -6.59 11.23 -24.26
N SER A 50 -6.00 10.39 -25.10
CA SER A 50 -5.46 9.09 -24.68
C SER A 50 -4.39 9.23 -23.60
N SER A 51 -3.60 10.31 -23.62
CA SER A 51 -2.60 10.62 -22.59
C SER A 51 -3.23 10.71 -21.20
N HIS A 52 -4.36 11.40 -21.04
CA HIS A 52 -5.02 11.50 -19.74
C HIS A 52 -5.50 10.13 -19.21
N ILE A 53 -5.84 9.20 -20.09
CA ILE A 53 -6.22 7.83 -19.72
C ILE A 53 -4.99 7.03 -19.27
N GLU A 54 -3.87 7.18 -19.98
CA GLU A 54 -2.59 6.54 -19.62
C GLU A 54 -2.08 7.07 -18.27
N ASP A 55 -2.10 8.38 -18.07
CA ASP A 55 -1.69 9.06 -16.83
C ASP A 55 -2.61 8.68 -15.66
N ALA A 56 -3.93 8.63 -15.89
CA ALA A 56 -4.89 8.17 -14.89
C ALA A 56 -4.63 6.71 -14.49
N ASN A 57 -4.31 5.84 -15.44
CA ASN A 57 -3.97 4.45 -15.17
C ASN A 57 -2.68 4.34 -14.34
N GLU A 58 -1.65 5.12 -14.67
CA GLU A 58 -0.41 5.17 -13.88
C GLU A 58 -0.71 5.66 -12.45
N LEU A 59 -1.50 6.71 -12.30
CA LEU A 59 -1.87 7.27 -11.00
C LEU A 59 -2.65 6.27 -10.12
N ILE A 60 -3.60 5.53 -10.71
CA ILE A 60 -4.35 4.49 -9.98
C ILE A 60 -3.39 3.37 -9.52
N ARG A 61 -2.43 2.99 -10.37
CA ARG A 61 -1.44 1.97 -10.02
C ARG A 61 -0.47 2.42 -8.94
N THR A 62 -0.06 3.69 -8.93
CA THR A 62 0.82 4.25 -7.89
C THR A 62 0.10 4.41 -6.56
N LYS A 63 -1.12 4.97 -6.54
CA LYS A 63 -1.96 5.07 -5.33
C LYS A 63 -2.11 3.72 -4.61
N ARG A 64 -2.27 2.62 -5.37
CA ARG A 64 -2.35 1.27 -4.80
C ARG A 64 -1.04 0.80 -4.17
N LYS A 65 0.11 1.11 -4.78
CA LYS A 65 1.43 0.78 -4.23
C LYS A 65 1.72 1.56 -2.94
N ASP A 66 1.37 2.83 -2.91
CA ASP A 66 1.57 3.68 -1.73
C ASP A 66 0.70 3.24 -0.57
N ALA A 67 -0.55 2.83 -0.81
CA ALA A 67 -1.42 2.27 0.23
C ALA A 67 -0.81 1.02 0.91
N ILE A 68 -0.18 0.13 0.13
CA ILE A 68 0.49 -1.06 0.67
C ILE A 68 1.73 -0.67 1.46
N SER A 69 2.57 0.20 0.90
CA SER A 69 3.78 0.70 1.57
C SER A 69 3.46 1.36 2.91
N LYS A 70 2.40 2.17 2.95
CA LYS A 70 1.87 2.82 4.15
C LYS A 70 1.42 1.82 5.20
N GLN A 71 0.61 0.83 4.81
CA GLN A 71 0.16 -0.22 5.73
C GLN A 71 1.33 -1.03 6.31
N VAL A 72 2.29 -1.42 5.47
CA VAL A 72 3.48 -2.16 5.92
C VAL A 72 4.31 -1.33 6.90
N SER A 73 4.55 -0.05 6.60
CA SER A 73 5.31 0.85 7.49
C SER A 73 4.63 1.02 8.85
N GLN A 74 3.30 1.12 8.87
CA GLN A 74 2.52 1.26 10.11
C GLN A 74 2.55 -0.02 10.95
N ILE A 75 2.37 -1.19 10.34
CA ILE A 75 2.42 -2.48 11.03
C ILE A 75 3.81 -2.71 11.62
N ILE A 76 4.86 -2.50 10.81
CA ILE A 76 6.25 -2.67 11.24
C ILE A 76 6.59 -1.66 12.35
N GLY A 77 6.30 -0.38 12.16
CA GLY A 77 6.55 0.66 13.15
C GLY A 77 5.85 0.41 14.49
N GLY A 78 4.58 -0.03 14.45
CA GLY A 78 3.83 -0.42 15.64
C GLY A 78 4.42 -1.63 16.36
N ALA A 79 4.85 -2.66 15.64
CA ALA A 79 5.50 -3.83 16.22
C ALA A 79 6.84 -3.49 16.89
N PHE A 80 7.68 -2.68 16.24
CA PHE A 80 8.94 -2.21 16.82
C PHE A 80 8.73 -1.35 18.06
N PHE A 81 7.71 -0.48 18.06
CA PHE A 81 7.37 0.34 19.22
C PHE A 81 6.85 -0.50 20.40
N GLY A 82 5.99 -1.48 20.14
CA GLY A 82 5.52 -2.40 21.18
C GLY A 82 6.65 -3.23 21.80
N ALA A 83 7.55 -3.76 20.97
CA ALA A 83 8.74 -4.49 21.43
C ALA A 83 9.68 -3.60 22.26
N PHE A 84 9.82 -2.32 21.89
CA PHE A 84 10.53 -1.34 22.70
C PHE A 84 9.92 -1.18 24.10
N ILE A 85 8.60 -0.92 24.21
CA ILE A 85 7.97 -0.72 25.53
C ILE A 85 8.20 -1.93 26.43
N GLN A 86 8.00 -3.14 25.91
CA GLN A 86 8.16 -4.37 26.68
C GLN A 86 9.61 -4.62 27.09
N GLY A 87 10.56 -4.46 26.16
CA GLY A 87 11.98 -4.66 26.42
C GLY A 87 12.58 -3.60 27.33
N PHE A 88 12.16 -2.33 27.17
CA PHE A 88 12.60 -1.22 28.02
C PHE A 88 12.14 -1.40 29.46
N VAL A 89 10.87 -1.73 29.70
CA VAL A 89 10.35 -1.97 31.07
C VAL A 89 11.09 -3.14 31.74
N THR A 90 11.35 -4.21 30.97
CA THR A 90 12.03 -5.41 31.49
C THR A 90 13.49 -5.11 31.84
N GLU A 91 14.24 -4.44 30.96
CA GLU A 91 15.68 -4.21 31.19
C GLU A 91 15.98 -3.01 32.10
N LEU A 92 15.06 -2.06 32.22
CA LEU A 92 15.13 -1.02 33.27
C LEU A 92 15.10 -1.67 34.67
N SER A 93 14.33 -2.75 34.83
CA SER A 93 14.27 -3.50 36.10
C SER A 93 15.54 -4.33 36.38
N ASN A 94 16.28 -4.74 35.35
CA ASN A 94 17.53 -5.50 35.47
C ASN A 94 18.80 -4.62 35.54
N GLY A 95 18.68 -3.31 35.30
CA GLY A 95 19.81 -2.36 35.38
C GLY A 95 20.85 -2.48 34.26
N ASN A 96 20.55 -3.19 33.16
CA ASN A 96 21.50 -3.37 32.07
C ASN A 96 21.47 -2.20 31.08
N ALA A 97 22.34 -1.21 31.31
CA ALA A 97 22.43 0.03 30.53
C ALA A 97 22.66 -0.18 29.02
N LEU A 98 23.35 -1.27 28.62
CA LEU A 98 23.65 -1.54 27.21
C LEU A 98 22.39 -2.00 26.46
N LEU A 99 21.61 -2.91 27.06
CA LEU A 99 20.35 -3.38 26.48
C LEU A 99 19.29 -2.27 26.46
N ILE A 100 19.24 -1.42 27.48
CA ILE A 100 18.38 -0.23 27.51
C ILE A 100 18.70 0.68 26.30
N GLY A 101 19.97 0.94 26.02
CA GLY A 101 20.39 1.72 24.86
C GLY A 101 19.93 1.13 23.52
N ILE A 102 20.03 -0.20 23.37
CA ILE A 102 19.56 -0.92 22.17
C ILE A 102 18.04 -0.80 22.01
N TYR A 103 17.27 -1.02 23.08
CA TYR A 103 15.81 -0.90 23.04
C TYR A 103 15.36 0.53 22.75
N VAL A 104 16.00 1.54 23.35
CA VAL A 104 15.70 2.96 23.06
C VAL A 104 15.96 3.27 21.58
N ALA A 105 17.09 2.83 21.02
CA ALA A 105 17.37 2.97 19.59
C ALA A 105 16.30 2.29 18.72
N LEU A 106 15.87 1.08 19.10
CA LEU A 106 14.77 0.36 18.44
C LEU A 106 13.45 1.15 18.50
N GLY A 107 13.14 1.76 19.65
CA GLY A 107 11.96 2.59 19.86
C GLY A 107 11.96 3.83 18.97
N PHE A 108 13.10 4.53 18.86
CA PHE A 108 13.25 5.67 17.95
C PHE A 108 13.10 5.26 16.48
N VAL A 109 13.64 4.12 16.07
CA VAL A 109 13.43 3.57 14.72
C VAL A 109 11.95 3.23 14.49
N GLY A 110 11.28 2.61 15.47
CA GLY A 110 9.85 2.29 15.39
C GLY A 110 8.97 3.54 15.23
N VAL A 111 9.20 4.57 16.04
CA VAL A 111 8.49 5.86 15.94
C VAL A 111 8.81 6.56 14.61
N GLY A 112 10.07 6.52 14.17
CA GLY A 112 10.48 7.07 12.88
C GLY A 112 9.76 6.41 11.71
N LEU A 113 9.68 5.08 11.68
CA LEU A 113 8.96 4.33 10.64
C LEU A 113 7.45 4.56 10.70
N PHE A 114 6.88 4.66 11.91
CA PHE A 114 5.46 4.92 12.09
C PHE A 114 5.07 6.32 11.62
N THR A 115 5.85 7.34 11.99
CA THR A 115 5.60 8.74 11.58
C THR A 115 5.89 8.97 10.10
N TRP A 116 6.93 8.33 9.55
CA TRP A 116 7.19 8.33 8.10
C TRP A 116 6.00 7.73 7.33
N GLY A 117 5.46 6.60 7.80
CA GLY A 117 4.28 5.98 7.20
C GLY A 117 3.02 6.85 7.26
N LEU A 118 2.92 7.79 8.21
CA LEU A 118 1.80 8.73 8.28
C LEU A 118 1.94 9.91 7.33
N TRP A 119 3.16 10.43 7.15
CA TRP A 119 3.46 11.59 6.29
C TRP A 119 3.55 11.28 4.80
N LYS A 120 3.80 10.01 4.42
CA LYS A 120 3.73 9.54 3.03
C LYS A 120 2.32 9.10 2.67
#